data_AF-R4WMY6-F1
#
_entry.id   AF-R4WMY6-F1
#
_cell.length_a   1.000
_cell.length_b   1.000
_cell.length_c   1.000
_cell.angle_alpha   90.00
_cell.angle_beta   90.00
_cell.angle_gamma   90.00
#
_symmetry.space_group_name_H-M   'P 1'
#
loop_
_entity.id
_entity.type
_entity.pdbx_description
1 polymer ?
#
loop_
_entity_poly.entity_id
_entity_poly.type
_entity_poly.pdbx_seq_one_letter_code
_entity_poly.pdbx_strand_id
1 'polypeptide(L)'
;MIRGDTSKMKSASNSPFKLVATVAVITALLAGCQEKHHDSANESAPASQPAAAEPSKAEVAQRAREQLLSAVSGVWKPDTGTGLTIISASGSDIQIAQGDTLLPTALGDVDSANDTVNFKIFWKSGKQEVRTITSTMDGDSTSSIVITAADGSQRRYDLVRRLSQDDLNRISALNAQGTATPSESTPAPEQAKAATDRGVIDMYLGGIDMNLRSCPGSTCAAVIIVPKDSKVSADTSTLREVTETSGVNTPWVRVTYEGAYCAPSEQDSTTGCAPSKGTDAPVIGWMNYSRLLNAPRDQS
;
A
#
# COMPACT_ATOMS: atom_id res chain seq x y z
N MET A 1 -71.10 14.25 6.51
CA MET A 1 -71.03 14.76 5.12
C MET A 1 -69.60 15.25 4.92
N ILE A 2 -68.74 14.84 4.00
CA ILE A 2 -68.67 13.91 2.85
C ILE A 2 -67.15 13.56 2.78
N ARG A 3 -66.71 12.31 2.97
CA ARG A 3 -66.51 11.22 1.98
C ARG A 3 -65.35 11.43 0.99
N GLY A 4 -64.45 10.44 0.94
CA GLY A 4 -63.68 9.99 -0.23
C GLY A 4 -62.32 10.68 -0.44
N ASP A 5 -61.29 10.05 -1.00
CA ASP A 5 -61.16 8.69 -1.48
C ASP A 5 -59.67 8.36 -1.70
N THR A 6 -59.42 7.07 -1.74
CA THR A 6 -58.19 6.34 -2.04
C THR A 6 -57.62 6.61 -3.44
N SER A 7 -56.29 6.50 -3.60
CA SER A 7 -55.75 5.99 -4.86
C SER A 7 -54.41 5.27 -4.67
N LYS A 8 -54.47 3.95 -4.89
CA LYS A 8 -53.34 3.07 -5.21
C LYS A 8 -52.97 3.28 -6.68
N MET A 9 -51.68 3.26 -7.02
CA MET A 9 -51.24 2.56 -8.23
C MET A 9 -49.94 1.78 -7.97
N LYS A 10 -50.09 0.45 -8.13
CA LYS A 10 -49.02 -0.49 -8.47
C LYS A 10 -48.43 -0.08 -9.82
N SER A 11 -47.12 -0.23 -9.97
CA SER A 11 -46.56 -0.64 -11.26
C SER A 11 -45.45 -1.65 -11.02
N ALA A 12 -45.69 -2.86 -11.50
CA ALA A 12 -44.71 -3.92 -11.65
C ALA A 12 -44.32 -3.95 -13.13
N SER A 13 -43.04 -4.13 -13.44
CA SER A 13 -42.66 -4.74 -14.72
C SER A 13 -41.34 -5.47 -14.57
N ASN A 14 -41.44 -6.79 -14.72
CA ASN A 14 -40.35 -7.73 -14.87
C ASN A 14 -39.74 -7.60 -16.28
N SER A 15 -38.44 -7.81 -16.40
CA SER A 15 -37.81 -8.15 -17.67
C SER A 15 -36.65 -9.11 -17.43
N PRO A 16 -36.75 -10.39 -17.83
CA PRO A 16 -35.62 -11.29 -17.88
C PRO A 16 -34.90 -11.14 -19.23
N PHE A 17 -33.70 -10.58 -19.21
CA PHE A 17 -32.80 -10.61 -20.36
C PHE A 17 -32.28 -12.05 -20.54
N LYS A 18 -32.71 -12.69 -21.62
CA LYS A 18 -32.13 -13.94 -22.13
C LYS A 18 -30.88 -13.60 -22.93
N LEU A 19 -29.73 -14.08 -22.48
CA LEU A 19 -28.46 -13.97 -23.21
C LEU A 19 -28.24 -15.26 -23.99
N VAL A 20 -28.21 -15.14 -25.32
CA VAL A 20 -27.98 -16.22 -26.28
C VAL A 20 -26.47 -16.44 -26.38
N ALA A 21 -26.01 -17.63 -26.01
CA ALA A 21 -24.63 -18.06 -26.19
C ALA A 21 -24.40 -18.49 -27.65
N THR A 22 -23.47 -17.83 -28.34
CA THR A 22 -23.02 -18.22 -29.68
C THR A 22 -21.71 -18.99 -29.52
N VAL A 23 -21.74 -20.30 -29.77
CA VAL A 23 -20.55 -21.16 -29.81
C VAL A 23 -19.99 -21.13 -31.24
N ALA A 24 -18.80 -20.56 -31.41
CA ALA A 24 -18.04 -20.67 -32.64
C ALA A 24 -17.16 -21.93 -32.59
N VAL A 25 -17.50 -22.94 -33.40
CA VAL A 25 -16.67 -24.13 -33.62
C VAL A 25 -15.66 -23.80 -34.73
N ILE A 26 -14.39 -23.68 -34.38
CA ILE A 26 -13.30 -23.57 -35.37
C ILE A 26 -12.97 -24.99 -35.84
N THR A 27 -13.23 -25.25 -37.12
CA THR A 27 -12.84 -26.47 -37.83
C THR A 27 -11.40 -26.32 -38.32
N ALA A 28 -10.49 -27.17 -37.84
CA ALA A 28 -9.17 -27.34 -38.44
C ALA A 28 -9.21 -28.51 -39.43
N LEU A 29 -9.09 -28.21 -40.71
CA LEU A 29 -8.77 -29.18 -41.77
C LEU A 29 -7.54 -28.68 -42.50
N LEU A 30 -6.41 -29.36 -42.30
CA LEU A 30 -5.32 -29.38 -43.26
C LEU A 30 -4.86 -30.83 -43.40
N ALA A 31 -5.39 -31.47 -44.43
CA ALA A 31 -4.85 -32.68 -45.01
C ALA A 31 -3.69 -32.28 -45.94
N GLY A 32 -2.58 -33.01 -45.84
CA GLY A 32 -1.47 -32.98 -46.79
C GLY A 32 -0.69 -34.27 -46.67
N CYS A 33 -0.89 -35.18 -47.62
CA CYS A 33 -0.09 -36.40 -47.83
C CYS A 33 0.53 -36.34 -49.23
N GLN A 34 1.58 -37.17 -49.40
CA GLN A 34 2.40 -37.49 -50.60
C GLN A 34 3.69 -36.67 -50.79
N GLU A 35 4.83 -37.23 -51.21
CA GLU A 35 5.36 -38.59 -51.33
C GLU A 35 6.89 -38.45 -51.59
N LYS A 36 7.64 -39.55 -51.42
CA LYS A 36 9.12 -39.68 -51.39
C LYS A 36 9.94 -38.99 -52.51
N HIS A 37 11.11 -38.46 -52.15
CA HIS A 37 12.36 -38.62 -52.91
C HIS A 37 13.62 -38.47 -52.01
N HIS A 38 14.69 -39.16 -52.41
CA HIS A 38 15.95 -39.40 -51.70
C HIS A 38 16.97 -38.22 -51.74
N ASP A 39 17.90 -38.28 -50.77
CA ASP A 39 19.28 -37.75 -50.70
C ASP A 39 19.57 -36.34 -50.12
N SER A 40 20.20 -36.38 -48.93
CA SER A 40 21.25 -35.53 -48.36
C SER A 40 21.19 -34.01 -48.55
N ALA A 41 20.75 -33.30 -47.50
CA ALA A 41 21.37 -32.06 -47.08
C ALA A 41 21.18 -31.86 -45.56
N ASN A 42 22.25 -31.41 -44.93
CA ASN A 42 22.40 -31.12 -43.52
C ASN A 42 21.46 -29.98 -43.10
N GLU A 43 20.31 -30.31 -42.51
CA GLU A 43 19.38 -29.32 -41.95
C GLU A 43 19.06 -29.71 -40.51
N SER A 44 19.61 -28.93 -39.58
CA SER A 44 19.36 -29.05 -38.15
C SER A 44 17.86 -28.98 -37.89
N ALA A 45 17.27 -30.11 -37.50
CA ALA A 45 15.89 -30.14 -37.04
C ALA A 45 15.71 -29.09 -35.93
N PRO A 46 14.67 -28.22 -35.99
CA PRO A 46 14.36 -27.36 -34.87
C PRO A 46 14.04 -28.28 -33.69
N ALA A 47 14.85 -28.18 -32.63
CA ALA A 47 14.59 -28.87 -31.38
C ALA A 47 13.14 -28.58 -30.99
N SER A 48 12.34 -29.64 -30.86
CA SER A 48 10.98 -29.57 -30.35
C SER A 48 11.01 -28.77 -29.05
N GLN A 49 10.52 -27.53 -29.09
CA GLN A 49 10.29 -26.77 -27.87
C GLN A 49 9.37 -27.62 -26.99
N PRO A 50 9.71 -27.87 -25.71
CA PRO A 50 8.79 -28.55 -24.81
C PRO A 50 7.48 -27.78 -24.83
N ALA A 51 6.37 -28.47 -25.14
CA ALA A 51 5.04 -27.90 -25.00
C ALA A 51 4.93 -27.34 -23.57
N ALA A 52 4.69 -26.03 -23.45
CA ALA A 52 4.52 -25.40 -22.15
C ALA A 52 3.42 -26.17 -21.40
N ALA A 53 3.78 -26.81 -20.30
CA ALA A 53 2.84 -27.59 -19.52
C ALA A 53 1.70 -26.66 -19.05
N GLU A 54 0.45 -27.08 -19.28
CA GLU A 54 -0.69 -26.32 -18.80
C GLU A 54 -0.67 -26.25 -17.26
N PRO A 55 -1.00 -25.09 -16.67
CA PRO A 55 -0.99 -24.93 -15.23
C PRO A 55 -2.04 -25.84 -14.57
N SER A 56 -1.66 -26.44 -13.44
CA SER A 56 -2.57 -27.25 -12.63
C SER A 56 -3.71 -26.42 -12.04
N LYS A 57 -4.84 -27.08 -11.69
CA LYS A 57 -5.97 -26.40 -11.03
C LYS A 57 -5.57 -25.67 -9.74
N ALA A 58 -4.60 -26.23 -9.00
CA ALA A 58 -4.09 -25.61 -7.78
C ALA A 58 -3.32 -24.32 -8.07
N GLU A 59 -2.49 -24.30 -9.11
CA GLU A 59 -1.76 -23.09 -9.53
C GLU A 59 -2.70 -22.02 -10.07
N VAL A 60 -3.75 -22.41 -10.80
CA VAL A 60 -4.78 -21.48 -11.27
C VAL A 60 -5.53 -20.85 -10.09
N ALA A 61 -5.94 -21.65 -9.10
CA ALA A 61 -6.61 -21.16 -7.91
C ALA A 61 -5.70 -20.23 -7.07
N GLN A 62 -4.42 -20.58 -6.93
CA GLN A 62 -3.45 -19.76 -6.22
C GLN A 62 -3.23 -18.41 -6.93
N ARG A 63 -3.07 -18.39 -8.25
CA ARG A 63 -2.94 -17.14 -9.02
C ARG A 63 -4.18 -16.27 -8.88
N ALA A 64 -5.38 -16.85 -8.97
CA ALA A 64 -6.64 -16.12 -8.80
C ALA A 64 -6.75 -15.50 -7.39
N ARG A 65 -6.35 -16.26 -6.37
CA ARG A 65 -6.27 -15.79 -4.99
C ARG A 65 -5.31 -14.60 -4.85
N GLU A 66 -4.10 -14.70 -5.40
CA GLU A 66 -3.09 -13.64 -5.36
C GLU A 66 -3.53 -12.39 -6.13
N GLN A 67 -4.18 -12.57 -7.28
CA GLN A 67 -4.78 -11.48 -8.04
C GLN A 67 -5.85 -10.74 -7.24
N LEU A 68 -6.74 -11.46 -6.53
CA LEU A 68 -7.75 -10.85 -5.68
C LEU A 68 -7.14 -10.09 -4.50
N LEU A 69 -6.11 -10.65 -3.84
CA LEU A 69 -5.39 -9.96 -2.77
C LEU A 69 -4.67 -8.69 -3.25
N SER A 70 -4.05 -8.76 -4.43
CA SER A 70 -3.47 -7.59 -5.10
C SER A 70 -4.54 -6.56 -5.47
N ALA A 71 -5.71 -7.03 -5.91
CA ALA A 71 -6.82 -6.20 -6.32
C ALA A 71 -7.36 -5.34 -5.16
N VAL A 72 -7.54 -5.93 -3.97
CA VAL A 72 -8.00 -5.22 -2.77
C VAL A 72 -6.88 -4.41 -2.09
N SER A 73 -5.62 -4.62 -2.46
CA SER A 73 -4.50 -3.87 -1.92
C SER A 73 -4.39 -2.48 -2.57
N GLY A 74 -4.30 -1.45 -1.73
CA GLY A 74 -4.29 -0.07 -2.19
C GLY A 74 -4.53 0.95 -1.08
N VAL A 75 -4.54 2.21 -1.51
CA VAL A 75 -4.96 3.36 -0.71
C VAL A 75 -6.36 3.75 -1.14
N TRP A 76 -7.29 3.64 -0.20
CA TRP A 76 -8.72 3.70 -0.44
C TRP A 76 -9.33 4.90 0.30
N LYS A 77 -10.17 5.66 -0.39
CA LYS A 77 -10.91 6.78 0.21
C LYS A 77 -12.37 6.36 0.38
N PRO A 78 -12.97 6.48 1.59
CA PRO A 78 -14.38 6.18 1.76
C PRO A 78 -15.25 7.20 1.03
N ASP A 79 -16.39 6.75 0.51
CA ASP A 79 -17.42 7.60 -0.10
C ASP A 79 -17.99 8.62 0.89
N THR A 80 -17.98 8.26 2.17
CA THR A 80 -18.52 9.02 3.29
C THR A 80 -17.48 9.13 4.42
N GLY A 81 -17.28 10.34 4.93
CA GLY A 81 -16.30 10.63 5.98
C GLY A 81 -14.98 11.19 5.45
N THR A 82 -13.95 11.16 6.30
CA THR A 82 -12.62 11.68 5.99
C THR A 82 -11.55 10.63 6.29
N GLY A 83 -10.38 10.80 5.68
CA GLY A 83 -9.24 9.91 5.88
C GLY A 83 -9.04 8.91 4.74
N LEU A 84 -7.92 8.19 4.83
CA LEU A 84 -7.53 7.14 3.89
C LEU A 84 -7.39 5.83 4.65
N THR A 85 -7.83 4.75 4.01
CA THR A 85 -7.61 3.39 4.45
C THR A 85 -6.54 2.77 3.56
N ILE A 86 -5.44 2.33 4.15
CA ILE A 86 -4.40 1.58 3.46
C ILE A 86 -4.63 0.11 3.76
N ILE A 87 -4.76 -0.70 2.72
CA ILE A 87 -4.90 -2.16 2.81
C ILE A 87 -3.71 -2.78 2.09
N SER A 88 -2.90 -3.54 2.81
CA SER A 88 -1.83 -4.39 2.27
C SER A 88 -2.17 -5.83 2.53
N ALA A 89 -2.48 -6.60 1.48
CA ALA A 89 -2.86 -8.00 1.58
C ALA A 89 -1.99 -8.83 0.63
N SER A 90 -1.28 -9.82 1.17
CA SER A 90 -0.40 -10.68 0.36
C SER A 90 -0.17 -12.01 1.08
N GLY A 91 0.01 -13.09 0.32
CA GLY A 91 0.24 -14.42 0.90
C GLY A 91 -0.86 -14.77 1.90
N SER A 92 -0.50 -14.98 3.17
CA SER A 92 -1.42 -15.27 4.27
C SER A 92 -1.66 -14.09 5.23
N ASP A 93 -1.22 -12.88 4.88
CA ASP A 93 -1.27 -11.71 5.76
C ASP A 93 -2.16 -10.59 5.21
N ILE A 94 -2.72 -9.80 6.13
CA ILE A 94 -3.41 -8.55 5.83
C ILE A 94 -3.12 -7.52 6.91
N GLN A 95 -2.70 -6.35 6.46
CA GLN A 95 -2.43 -5.18 7.31
C GLN A 95 -3.32 -4.04 6.85
N ILE A 96 -4.07 -3.48 7.78
CA ILE A 96 -5.02 -2.40 7.50
C ILE A 96 -4.69 -1.21 8.39
N ALA A 97 -4.37 -0.08 7.78
CA ALA A 97 -4.20 1.19 8.49
C ALA A 97 -5.32 2.16 8.10
N GLN A 98 -5.97 2.76 9.10
CA GLN A 98 -6.92 3.85 8.92
C GLN A 98 -6.30 5.13 9.47
N GLY A 99 -5.88 6.02 8.58
CA GLY A 99 -4.94 7.09 8.97
C GLY A 99 -3.66 6.49 9.57
N ASP A 100 -3.31 6.89 10.79
CA ASP A 100 -2.17 6.34 11.55
C ASP A 100 -2.56 5.24 12.53
N THR A 101 -3.79 4.75 12.50
CA THR A 101 -4.19 3.62 13.34
C THR A 101 -4.03 2.34 12.55
N LEU A 102 -3.04 1.52 12.93
CA LEU A 102 -2.99 0.13 12.49
C LEU A 102 -4.09 -0.65 13.20
N LEU A 103 -4.94 -1.31 12.42
CA LEU A 103 -5.91 -2.24 12.93
C LEU A 103 -5.23 -3.59 13.16
N PRO A 104 -5.36 -4.20 14.35
CA PRO A 104 -4.87 -5.55 14.58
C PRO A 104 -5.76 -6.52 13.81
N THR A 105 -5.27 -6.99 12.66
CA THR A 105 -6.03 -7.82 11.73
C THR A 105 -5.42 -9.19 11.50
N ALA A 106 -6.24 -10.15 11.13
CA ALA A 106 -5.81 -11.42 10.55
C ALA A 106 -6.60 -11.69 9.28
N LEU A 107 -5.92 -12.22 8.27
CA LEU A 107 -6.54 -12.64 7.02
C LEU A 107 -7.39 -13.89 7.27
N GLY A 108 -8.62 -13.86 6.77
CA GLY A 108 -9.52 -15.00 6.76
C GLY A 108 -9.59 -15.63 5.37
N ASP A 109 -10.77 -16.16 5.03
CA ASP A 109 -10.99 -16.82 3.75
C ASP A 109 -10.93 -15.84 2.58
N VAL A 110 -10.24 -16.26 1.51
CA VAL A 110 -10.17 -15.54 0.24
C VAL A 110 -10.87 -16.38 -0.81
N ASP A 111 -11.99 -15.89 -1.33
CA ASP A 111 -12.81 -16.59 -2.30
C ASP A 111 -12.78 -15.84 -3.63
N SER A 112 -11.89 -16.29 -4.52
CA SER A 112 -11.74 -15.72 -5.86
C SER A 112 -12.92 -16.01 -6.80
N ALA A 113 -13.81 -16.95 -6.46
CA ALA A 113 -15.00 -17.21 -7.27
C ALA A 113 -16.12 -16.19 -6.99
N ASN A 114 -16.11 -15.59 -5.80
CA ASN A 114 -17.09 -14.59 -5.37
C ASN A 114 -16.47 -13.18 -5.17
N ASP A 115 -15.20 -12.98 -5.54
CA ASP A 115 -14.45 -11.74 -5.35
C ASP A 115 -14.47 -11.20 -3.91
N THR A 116 -14.40 -12.11 -2.93
CA THR A 116 -14.45 -11.75 -1.51
C THR A 116 -13.16 -12.05 -0.75
N VAL A 117 -12.76 -11.11 0.10
CA VAL A 117 -11.66 -11.26 1.06
C VAL A 117 -12.21 -11.02 2.46
N ASN A 118 -12.17 -12.04 3.30
CA ASN A 118 -12.56 -11.92 4.69
C ASN A 118 -11.34 -11.59 5.55
N PHE A 119 -11.55 -10.74 6.55
CA PHE A 119 -10.54 -10.47 7.57
C PHE A 119 -11.20 -10.26 8.93
N LYS A 120 -10.44 -10.51 9.98
CA LYS A 120 -10.88 -10.34 11.36
C LYS A 120 -10.12 -9.18 11.99
N ILE A 121 -10.82 -8.32 12.73
CA ILE A 121 -10.25 -7.25 13.56
C ILE A 121 -10.31 -7.68 15.03
N PHE A 122 -9.21 -7.48 15.76
CA PHE A 122 -9.09 -7.76 17.21
C PHE A 122 -9.11 -6.46 18.01
N TRP A 123 -10.29 -5.96 18.36
CA TRP A 123 -10.39 -4.70 19.10
C TRP A 123 -9.69 -4.78 20.46
N LYS A 124 -9.13 -3.65 20.92
CA LYS A 124 -8.51 -3.55 22.27
C LYS A 124 -9.47 -3.90 23.41
N SER A 125 -10.79 -3.84 23.16
CA SER A 125 -11.82 -4.28 24.09
C SER A 125 -11.93 -5.81 24.24
N GLY A 126 -11.17 -6.59 23.46
CA GLY A 126 -11.30 -8.04 23.37
C GLY A 126 -12.38 -8.52 22.41
N LYS A 127 -13.19 -7.61 21.84
CA LYS A 127 -14.18 -7.95 20.82
C LYS A 127 -13.47 -8.33 19.51
N GLN A 128 -13.95 -9.39 18.86
CA GLN A 128 -13.56 -9.74 17.49
C GLN A 128 -14.68 -9.34 16.52
N GLU A 129 -14.30 -8.84 15.35
CA GLU A 129 -15.23 -8.48 14.28
C GLU A 129 -14.72 -9.03 12.95
N VAL A 130 -15.57 -9.78 12.24
CA VAL A 130 -15.27 -10.21 10.88
C VAL A 130 -15.80 -9.17 9.91
N ARG A 131 -15.01 -8.84 8.91
CA ARG A 131 -15.39 -7.98 7.80
C ARG A 131 -15.08 -8.66 6.47
N THR A 132 -15.88 -8.33 5.47
CA THR A 132 -15.74 -8.85 4.11
C THR A 132 -15.48 -7.70 3.17
N ILE A 133 -14.40 -7.79 2.39
CA ILE A 133 -14.11 -6.90 1.27
C ILE A 133 -14.65 -7.57 0.01
N THR A 134 -15.48 -6.86 -0.74
CA THR A 134 -15.87 -7.23 -2.10
C THR A 134 -15.26 -6.24 -3.07
N SER A 135 -14.56 -6.74 -4.09
CA SER A 135 -14.00 -5.88 -5.14
C SER A 135 -15.00 -5.71 -6.27
N THR A 136 -15.24 -4.47 -6.69
CA THR A 136 -15.98 -4.16 -7.93
C THR A 136 -14.97 -3.54 -8.89
N MET A 137 -14.19 -4.40 -9.54
CA MET A 137 -13.30 -3.98 -10.62
C MET A 137 -14.08 -3.95 -11.92
N ASP A 138 -14.70 -2.80 -12.20
CA ASP A 138 -15.12 -2.52 -13.57
C ASP A 138 -13.86 -2.15 -14.36
N GLY A 139 -13.66 -2.78 -15.52
CA GLY A 139 -12.47 -2.63 -16.37
C GLY A 139 -12.16 -1.21 -16.84
N ASP A 140 -12.95 -0.21 -16.44
CA ASP A 140 -12.81 1.21 -16.73
C ASP A 140 -12.46 2.01 -15.47
N SER A 141 -11.17 2.31 -15.30
CA SER A 141 -10.57 3.49 -14.62
C SER A 141 -10.95 3.88 -13.17
N THR A 142 -11.96 3.31 -12.53
CA THR A 142 -12.28 3.58 -11.11
C THR A 142 -12.60 2.27 -10.37
N SER A 143 -11.55 1.61 -9.87
CA SER A 143 -11.73 0.47 -8.97
C SER A 143 -12.33 0.93 -7.64
N SER A 144 -13.39 0.25 -7.19
CA SER A 144 -13.92 0.43 -5.84
C SER A 144 -13.98 -0.90 -5.09
N ILE A 145 -13.98 -0.80 -3.77
CA ILE A 145 -14.26 -1.91 -2.86
C ILE A 145 -15.44 -1.56 -1.96
N VAL A 146 -16.17 -2.58 -1.54
CA VAL A 146 -17.16 -2.46 -0.48
C VAL A 146 -16.67 -3.29 0.71
N ILE A 147 -16.63 -2.68 1.89
CA ILE A 147 -16.36 -3.38 3.14
C ILE A 147 -17.68 -3.54 3.89
N THR A 148 -18.08 -4.79 4.09
CA THR A 148 -19.26 -5.18 4.88
C THR A 148 -18.82 -5.55 6.29
N ALA A 149 -19.41 -4.89 7.29
CA ALA A 149 -19.20 -5.21 8.70
C ALA A 149 -20.10 -6.37 9.17
N ALA A 150 -19.82 -6.90 10.37
CA ALA A 150 -20.55 -8.04 10.93
C ALA A 150 -22.05 -7.79 11.17
N ASP A 151 -22.46 -6.52 11.28
CA ASP A 151 -23.87 -6.11 11.39
C ASP A 151 -24.58 -5.95 10.03
N GLY A 152 -23.88 -6.25 8.92
CA GLY A 152 -24.37 -6.09 7.56
C GLY A 152 -24.24 -4.67 7.02
N SER A 153 -23.76 -3.70 7.80
CA SER A 153 -23.52 -2.35 7.30
C SER A 153 -22.39 -2.36 6.27
N GLN A 154 -22.57 -1.56 5.21
CA GLN A 154 -21.62 -1.49 4.10
C GLN A 154 -21.03 -0.08 3.99
N ARG A 155 -19.76 -0.02 3.61
CA ARG A 155 -19.09 1.23 3.22
C ARG A 155 -18.34 1.02 1.92
N ARG A 156 -18.54 1.94 0.98
CA ARG A 156 -17.82 1.96 -0.29
C ARG A 156 -16.52 2.75 -0.14
N TYR A 157 -15.49 2.29 -0.81
CA TYR A 157 -14.23 3.00 -0.93
C TYR A 157 -13.77 3.03 -2.39
N ASP A 158 -13.28 4.17 -2.81
CA ASP A 158 -12.73 4.37 -4.14
C ASP A 158 -11.21 4.33 -4.09
N LEU A 159 -10.60 3.69 -5.08
CA LEU A 159 -9.15 3.59 -5.18
C LEU A 159 -8.57 4.98 -5.46
N VAL A 160 -7.71 5.45 -4.55
CA VAL A 160 -6.93 6.67 -4.77
C VAL A 160 -5.67 6.34 -5.56
N ARG A 161 -4.97 5.29 -5.14
CA ARG A 161 -3.74 4.79 -5.77
C ARG A 161 -3.38 3.40 -5.25
N ARG A 162 -2.50 2.71 -5.99
CA ARG A 162 -1.84 1.49 -5.50
C ARG A 162 -0.85 1.83 -4.38
N LEU A 163 -0.52 0.82 -3.58
CA LEU A 163 0.44 0.94 -2.49
C LEU A 163 1.81 1.34 -3.04
N SER A 164 2.44 2.31 -2.40
CA SER A 164 3.85 2.63 -2.59
C SER A 164 4.68 2.05 -1.44
N GLN A 165 6.00 2.03 -1.61
CA GLN A 165 6.90 1.61 -0.53
C GLN A 165 6.76 2.50 0.72
N ASP A 166 6.45 3.78 0.55
CA ASP A 166 6.17 4.69 1.67
C ASP A 166 4.97 4.21 2.52
N ASP A 167 3.94 3.65 1.90
CA ASP A 167 2.79 3.10 2.63
C ASP A 167 3.18 1.84 3.41
N LEU A 168 3.98 0.97 2.80
CA LEU A 168 4.47 -0.25 3.44
C LEU A 168 5.40 0.08 4.61
N ASN A 169 6.29 1.06 4.43
CA ASN A 169 7.16 1.57 5.49
C ASN A 169 6.34 2.21 6.61
N ARG A 170 5.28 2.96 6.28
CA ARG A 170 4.35 3.52 7.27
C ARG A 170 3.65 2.42 8.06
N ILE A 171 3.06 1.43 7.39
CA ILE A 171 2.41 0.30 8.07
C ILE A 171 3.40 -0.43 8.98
N SER A 172 4.61 -0.69 8.51
CA SER A 172 5.68 -1.34 9.29
C SER A 172 6.06 -0.52 10.53
N ALA A 173 6.18 0.80 10.39
CA ALA A 173 6.45 1.70 11.51
C ALA A 173 5.30 1.71 12.54
N LEU A 174 4.05 1.69 12.07
CA LEU A 174 2.88 1.60 12.96
C LEU A 174 2.83 0.26 13.70
N ASN A 175 3.24 -0.83 13.04
CA ASN A 175 3.29 -2.16 13.65
C ASN A 175 4.35 -2.22 14.78
N ALA A 176 5.53 -1.64 14.55
CA ALA A 176 6.58 -1.54 15.57
C ALA A 176 6.15 -0.75 16.82
N GLN A 177 5.30 0.27 16.65
CA GLN A 177 4.70 1.01 17.76
C GLN A 177 3.65 0.20 18.55
N GLY A 178 3.07 -0.84 17.94
CA GLY A 178 2.05 -1.70 18.55
C GLY A 178 2.61 -2.86 19.40
N THR A 179 3.88 -3.22 19.23
CA THR A 179 4.55 -4.34 19.93
C THR A 179 5.29 -3.94 21.22
N ALA A 180 5.06 -2.75 21.77
CA ALA A 180 5.58 -2.40 23.10
C ALA A 180 4.78 -3.13 24.19
N THR A 181 5.15 -4.38 24.47
CA THR A 181 4.78 -5.05 25.73
C THR A 181 5.33 -4.23 26.89
N PRO A 182 4.56 -3.92 27.94
CA PRO A 182 5.10 -3.30 29.14
C PRO A 182 5.95 -4.35 29.87
N SER A 183 7.25 -4.38 29.59
CA SER A 183 8.16 -5.17 30.39
C SER A 183 8.29 -4.50 31.75
N GLU A 184 7.89 -5.25 32.76
CA GLU A 184 7.98 -4.97 34.17
C GLU A 184 9.39 -4.48 34.55
N SER A 185 9.42 -3.31 35.21
CA SER A 185 10.41 -2.87 36.20
C SER A 185 11.83 -3.41 36.05
N THR A 186 12.54 -2.97 35.02
CA THR A 186 14.01 -2.90 35.02
C THR A 186 14.37 -1.41 35.06
N PRO A 187 15.38 -0.96 35.85
CA PRO A 187 15.70 0.46 35.96
C PRO A 187 15.84 1.06 34.57
N ALA A 188 15.16 2.17 34.33
CA ALA A 188 15.20 2.89 33.07
C ALA A 188 16.63 2.91 32.53
N PRO A 189 16.91 2.45 31.30
CA PRO A 189 18.10 2.92 30.63
C PRO A 189 17.89 4.42 30.57
N GLU A 190 18.77 5.10 31.31
CA GLU A 190 18.85 6.53 31.50
C GLU A 190 18.25 7.22 30.28
N GLN A 191 17.03 7.77 30.45
CA GLN A 191 16.50 8.72 29.50
C GLN A 191 17.62 9.71 29.31
N ALA A 192 18.28 9.65 28.15
CA ALA A 192 19.23 10.65 27.75
C ALA A 192 18.43 11.94 27.84
N LYS A 193 18.71 12.69 28.92
CA LYS A 193 18.42 14.11 29.03
C LYS A 193 18.97 14.70 27.74
N ALA A 194 18.12 14.86 26.72
CA ALA A 194 18.36 15.81 25.65
C ALA A 194 18.12 17.21 26.25
N ALA A 195 18.96 17.54 27.21
CA ALA A 195 19.00 18.80 27.93
C ALA A 195 20.46 19.07 28.25
N THR A 196 21.32 19.17 27.22
CA THR A 196 22.59 19.90 27.38
C THR A 196 23.19 20.50 26.10
N ASP A 197 22.93 19.98 24.89
CA ASP A 197 23.42 20.63 23.65
C ASP A 197 22.28 21.18 22.80
N ARG A 198 21.83 22.40 23.16
CA ARG A 198 21.02 23.22 22.25
C ARG A 198 21.97 23.91 21.28
N GLY A 199 21.90 23.54 20.00
CA GLY A 199 22.76 24.12 18.98
C GLY A 199 22.66 23.39 17.65
N VAL A 200 23.55 23.76 16.74
CA VAL A 200 23.68 23.08 15.44
C VAL A 200 24.58 21.86 15.64
N ILE A 201 24.03 20.67 15.39
CA ILE A 201 24.77 19.41 15.43
C ILE A 201 24.75 18.76 14.06
N ASP A 202 25.83 18.09 13.70
CA ASP A 202 25.87 17.28 12.50
C ASP A 202 25.29 15.89 12.78
N MET A 203 24.32 15.50 11.98
CA MET A 203 23.68 14.18 12.01
C MET A 203 23.87 13.49 10.66
N TYR A 204 23.72 12.17 10.62
CA TYR A 204 23.76 11.41 9.38
C TYR A 204 22.46 10.63 9.22
N LEU A 205 21.94 10.60 8.00
CA LEU A 205 20.87 9.68 7.65
C LEU A 205 21.43 8.26 7.63
N GLY A 206 20.79 7.31 8.27
CA GLY A 206 21.23 5.91 8.34
C GLY A 206 20.31 5.03 7.51
N GLY A 207 20.81 4.54 6.37
CA GLY A 207 20.13 3.55 5.52
C GLY A 207 18.79 3.95 4.89
N ILE A 208 18.23 5.12 5.23
CA ILE A 208 16.95 5.63 4.73
C ILE A 208 17.10 7.01 4.07
N ASP A 209 16.37 7.22 2.98
CA ASP A 209 16.21 8.55 2.39
C ASP A 209 15.22 9.37 3.22
N MET A 210 15.45 10.67 3.36
CA MET A 210 14.58 11.55 4.14
C MET A 210 14.10 12.77 3.37
N ASN A 211 12.81 13.03 3.51
CA ASN A 211 12.17 14.23 2.99
C ASN A 211 12.59 15.46 3.80
N LEU A 212 13.28 16.41 3.15
CA LEU A 212 13.47 17.76 3.69
C LEU A 212 12.27 18.61 3.25
N ARG A 213 11.47 19.10 4.20
CA ARG A 213 10.22 19.82 3.93
C ARG A 213 10.35 21.33 4.17
N SER A 214 9.49 22.11 3.53
CA SER A 214 9.50 23.58 3.68
C SER A 214 8.92 24.06 5.02
N CYS A 215 8.07 23.25 5.66
CA CYS A 215 7.54 23.51 6.99
C CYS A 215 7.57 22.22 7.83
N PRO A 216 7.51 22.33 9.17
CA PRO A 216 7.46 21.16 10.03
C PRO A 216 6.08 20.50 9.94
N GLY A 217 6.06 19.17 10.03
CA GLY A 217 4.87 18.35 9.85
C GLY A 217 4.72 17.80 8.44
N SER A 218 3.80 16.85 8.29
CA SER A 218 3.55 16.12 7.04
C SER A 218 2.66 16.87 6.04
N THR A 219 2.14 18.05 6.40
CA THR A 219 1.22 18.84 5.57
C THR A 219 1.91 19.63 4.46
N CYS A 220 3.21 19.92 4.59
CA CYS A 220 3.97 20.62 3.56
C CYS A 220 4.66 19.65 2.61
N ALA A 221 4.76 20.03 1.33
CA ALA A 221 5.49 19.25 0.34
C ALA A 221 6.98 19.07 0.71
N ALA A 222 7.55 17.95 0.29
CA ALA A 222 9.00 17.78 0.29
C ALA A 222 9.62 18.76 -0.71
N VAL A 223 10.69 19.45 -0.29
CA VAL A 223 11.48 20.35 -1.12
C VAL A 223 12.51 19.53 -1.89
N ILE A 224 13.19 18.64 -1.18
CA ILE A 224 14.13 17.67 -1.73
C ILE A 224 14.05 16.37 -0.93
N ILE A 225 14.54 15.29 -1.52
CA ILE A 225 14.84 14.05 -0.81
C ILE A 225 16.34 14.00 -0.60
N VAL A 226 16.72 13.98 0.67
CA VAL A 226 18.11 13.80 1.08
C VAL A 226 18.42 12.31 1.07
N PRO A 227 19.43 11.86 0.31
CA PRO A 227 19.76 10.45 0.19
C PRO A 227 20.22 9.87 1.52
N LYS A 228 19.99 8.58 1.73
CA LYS A 228 20.60 7.82 2.83
C LYS A 228 22.11 8.05 2.93
N ASP A 229 22.65 7.92 4.13
CA ASP A 229 24.07 8.11 4.45
C ASP A 229 24.59 9.55 4.28
N SER A 230 23.71 10.48 3.90
CA SER A 230 24.03 11.90 3.82
C SER A 230 24.21 12.54 5.19
N LYS A 231 25.17 13.46 5.27
CA LYS A 231 25.35 14.36 6.40
C LYS A 231 24.33 15.50 6.34
N VAL A 232 23.70 15.80 7.46
CA VAL A 232 22.80 16.95 7.64
C VAL A 232 23.19 17.74 8.88
N SER A 233 22.96 19.05 8.88
CA SER A 233 23.22 19.89 10.05
C SER A 233 21.88 20.28 10.70
N ALA A 234 21.58 19.68 11.85
CA ALA A 234 20.32 19.85 12.56
C ALA A 234 20.46 20.90 13.68
N ASP A 235 19.61 21.92 13.66
CA ASP A 235 19.55 22.93 14.71
C ASP A 235 18.57 22.50 15.81
N THR A 236 19.07 21.80 16.83
CA THR A 236 18.24 21.25 17.92
C THR A 236 17.58 22.33 18.78
N SER A 237 18.03 23.59 18.67
CA SER A 237 17.35 24.72 19.32
C SER A 237 15.98 25.02 18.71
N THR A 238 15.74 24.55 17.48
CA THR A 238 14.48 24.73 16.74
C THR A 238 13.51 23.57 16.88
N LEU A 239 13.87 22.56 17.68
CA LEU A 239 13.05 21.37 17.87
C LEU A 239 11.68 21.73 18.41
N ARG A 240 10.64 21.27 17.72
CA ARG A 240 9.25 21.47 18.13
C ARG A 240 8.38 20.29 17.78
N GLU A 241 7.43 20.02 18.65
CA GLU A 241 6.36 19.06 18.40
C GLU A 241 5.37 19.67 17.41
N VAL A 242 5.08 18.94 16.33
CA VAL A 242 4.01 19.27 15.40
C VAL A 242 3.00 18.14 15.38
N THR A 243 1.75 18.50 15.60
CA THR A 243 0.61 17.63 15.37
C THR A 243 0.50 17.39 13.88
N GLU A 244 0.88 16.20 13.44
CA GLU A 244 0.76 15.80 12.05
C GLU A 244 -0.72 15.64 11.64
N THR A 245 -0.98 15.45 10.36
CA THR A 245 -2.35 15.18 9.85
C THR A 245 -2.99 13.96 10.53
N SER A 246 -2.19 13.12 11.18
CA SER A 246 -2.62 11.99 11.99
C SER A 246 -3.03 12.29 13.42
N GLY A 247 -2.83 13.51 13.91
CA GLY A 247 -3.06 13.88 15.31
C GLY A 247 -1.93 13.50 16.26
N VAL A 248 -0.88 12.82 15.77
CA VAL A 248 0.31 12.49 16.57
C VAL A 248 1.24 13.70 16.61
N ASN A 249 1.70 14.03 17.81
CA ASN A 249 2.78 14.99 17.98
C ASN A 249 4.10 14.30 17.65
N THR A 250 4.78 14.83 16.65
CA THR A 250 6.12 14.36 16.26
C THR A 250 7.11 15.50 16.39
N PRO A 251 8.34 15.24 16.85
CA PRO A 251 9.37 16.26 16.92
C PRO A 251 9.92 16.52 15.52
N TRP A 252 9.90 17.79 15.11
CA TRP A 252 10.52 18.27 13.89
C TRP A 252 11.66 19.23 14.23
N VAL A 253 12.76 19.11 13.50
CA VAL A 253 13.94 19.95 13.66
C VAL A 253 14.26 20.65 12.34
N ARG A 254 14.77 21.88 12.42
CA ARG A 254 15.28 22.59 11.25
C ARG A 254 16.63 21.98 10.86
N VAL A 255 16.78 21.69 9.59
CA VAL A 255 17.96 21.06 9.01
C VAL A 255 18.50 21.92 7.88
N THR A 256 19.82 22.05 7.85
CA THR A 256 20.57 22.56 6.70
C THR A 256 21.26 21.40 6.01
N TYR A 257 21.08 21.29 4.69
CA TYR A 257 21.66 20.23 3.88
C TYR A 257 22.42 20.79 2.69
N GLU A 258 23.59 20.22 2.42
CA GLU A 258 24.39 20.50 1.24
C GLU A 258 24.89 19.16 0.69
N GLY A 259 24.63 18.89 -0.58
CA GLY A 259 25.01 17.63 -1.21
C GLY A 259 24.14 17.23 -2.39
N ALA A 260 24.28 15.98 -2.79
CA ALA A 260 23.49 15.41 -3.87
C ALA A 260 22.07 15.06 -3.38
N TYR A 261 21.05 15.32 -4.18
CA TYR A 261 19.66 15.07 -3.79
C TYR A 261 18.82 14.52 -4.94
N CYS A 262 17.64 14.00 -4.60
CA CYS A 262 16.60 13.69 -5.57
C CYS A 262 15.45 14.70 -5.47
N ALA A 263 14.86 15.07 -6.61
CA ALA A 263 13.56 15.71 -6.54
C ALA A 263 12.51 14.72 -6.01
N PRO A 264 11.45 15.20 -5.34
CA PRO A 264 10.38 14.32 -4.85
C PRO A 264 9.77 13.41 -5.93
N SER A 265 9.77 13.86 -7.19
CA SER A 265 9.28 13.10 -8.35
C SER A 265 10.24 12.00 -8.85
N GLU A 266 11.48 11.99 -8.37
CA GLU A 266 12.55 11.06 -8.82
C GLU A 266 12.76 9.91 -7.83
N GLN A 267 11.97 9.84 -6.76
CA GLN A 267 12.07 8.76 -5.79
C GLN A 267 11.52 7.46 -6.39
N ASP A 268 12.39 6.49 -6.62
CA ASP A 268 11.98 5.14 -6.99
C ASP A 268 11.61 4.35 -5.73
N SER A 269 10.49 3.62 -5.78
CA SER A 269 10.00 2.84 -4.64
C SER A 269 10.87 1.64 -4.29
N THR A 270 11.74 1.20 -5.19
CA THR A 270 12.54 -0.03 -5.09
C THR A 270 14.00 0.29 -4.79
N THR A 271 14.58 1.26 -5.49
CA THR A 271 16.00 1.63 -5.34
C THR A 271 16.23 2.79 -4.38
N GLY A 272 15.17 3.49 -3.98
CA GLY A 272 15.27 4.73 -3.20
C GLY A 272 15.75 5.90 -4.04
N CYS A 273 16.29 6.92 -3.39
CA CYS A 273 16.86 8.09 -4.04
C CYS A 273 18.18 7.74 -4.75
N ALA A 274 18.17 7.81 -6.08
CA ALA A 274 19.36 7.84 -6.93
C ALA A 274 19.70 9.31 -7.25
N PRO A 275 20.67 9.93 -6.56
CA PRO A 275 20.86 11.38 -6.62
C PRO A 275 21.23 11.82 -8.04
N SER A 276 20.42 12.69 -8.63
CA SER A 276 20.64 13.22 -9.99
C SER A 276 21.00 14.71 -9.99
N LYS A 277 20.87 15.37 -8.84
CA LYS A 277 21.06 16.82 -8.66
C LYS A 277 22.02 17.09 -7.50
N GLY A 278 22.65 18.26 -7.53
CA GLY A 278 23.44 18.80 -6.41
C GLY A 278 22.86 20.12 -5.95
N THR A 279 23.01 20.44 -4.67
CA THR A 279 22.63 21.75 -4.14
C THR A 279 23.68 22.79 -4.55
N ASP A 280 23.27 23.86 -5.25
CA ASP A 280 24.18 24.99 -5.56
C ASP A 280 24.44 25.89 -4.34
N ALA A 281 23.59 25.79 -3.31
CA ALA A 281 23.71 26.44 -2.01
C ALA A 281 23.01 25.59 -0.94
N PRO A 282 23.37 25.72 0.35
CA PRO A 282 22.74 24.96 1.42
C PRO A 282 21.22 25.13 1.44
N VAL A 283 20.49 24.00 1.41
CA VAL A 283 19.03 23.97 1.46
C VAL A 283 18.59 23.83 2.90
N ILE A 284 17.69 24.71 3.32
CA ILE A 284 17.16 24.71 4.69
C ILE A 284 15.72 24.26 4.69
N GLY A 285 15.39 23.32 5.57
CA GLY A 285 14.03 22.82 5.73
C GLY A 285 13.82 22.13 7.07
N TRP A 286 12.80 21.29 7.13
CA TRP A 286 12.38 20.57 8.32
C TRP A 286 12.42 19.07 8.06
N MET A 287 12.91 18.34 9.05
CA MET A 287 12.91 16.87 9.06
C MET A 287 12.34 16.35 10.37
N ASN A 288 11.75 15.17 10.32
CA ASN A 288 11.29 14.47 11.52
C ASN A 288 12.51 14.02 12.34
N TYR A 289 12.65 14.57 13.55
CA TYR A 289 13.83 14.39 14.38
C TYR A 289 13.96 12.96 14.91
N SER A 290 12.84 12.30 15.21
CA SER A 290 12.85 10.89 15.62
C SER A 290 13.43 9.99 14.54
N ARG A 291 13.15 10.28 13.26
CA ARG A 291 13.72 9.52 12.13
C ARG A 291 15.22 9.80 11.93
N LEU A 292 15.66 11.02 12.22
CA LEU A 292 17.09 11.37 12.21
C LEU A 292 17.87 10.62 13.30
N LEU A 293 17.28 10.40 14.47
CA LEU A 293 17.93 9.70 15.60
C LEU A 293 17.95 8.17 15.43
N ASN A 294 16.89 7.60 14.85
CA ASN A 294 16.72 6.15 14.74
C ASN A 294 17.45 5.53 13.55
N ALA A 295 18.28 6.28 12.86
CA ALA A 295 18.95 5.83 11.66
C ALA A 295 20.26 5.11 12.06
N PRO A 296 20.31 3.77 12.04
CA PRO A 296 21.48 3.04 12.53
C PRO A 296 22.68 3.25 11.60
N ARG A 297 23.88 3.34 12.18
CA ARG A 297 25.13 3.18 11.45
C ARG A 297 25.71 1.81 11.75
N ASP A 298 26.18 1.13 10.70
CA ASP A 298 27.40 0.33 10.84
C ASP A 298 28.55 1.32 10.99
N GLN A 299 29.14 1.38 12.19
CA GLN A 299 30.41 2.07 12.38
C GLN A 299 31.51 1.14 11.87
N SER A 300 31.84 1.25 10.59
CA SER A 300 33.06 0.68 10.01
C SER A 300 34.07 1.78 9.69
#